data_AF-A0AAE0JPF7-F1
#
_entry.id   AF-A0AAE0JPF7-F1
#
_cell.length_a   1.000
_cell.length_b   1.000
_cell.length_c   1.000
_cell.angle_alpha   90.00
_cell.angle_beta   90.00
_cell.angle_gamma   90.00
#
_symmetry.space_group_name_H-M   'P 1'
#
loop_
_entity.id
_entity.type
_entity.pdbx_description
1 polymer ?
#
loop_
_entity_poly.entity_id
_entity_poly.type
_entity_poly.pdbx_seq_one_letter_code
_entity_poly.pdbx_strand_id
1 'polypeptide(L)'
;MFCLFLAPANSRLHRWFRRSFFTFVNNPPCSECLSPTNKIRNVAPTPEERAHSATWVELYSCVTCGAFERFPRYTEAWQLLRVKRGRAGDFANVFTMLCRALDIRARWVWCQEDYLWTEIYSEHQQRWVHVDSCEEAWDMPHMYYKNWGKKMSYVIAFSREGAVDVTRRYVGSPDALLPRKRCSEGVLKFIMEEITNLHRPKYAPDGETRLRLYREDVAEDVQLRSLWAATLEQSRRLKAAAAAATRGGRSSPDKNGANRMGSPATGDIKRPIPEDAPVPDVPSLWPTYGP
;
A
#
# COMPACT_ATOMS: atom_id res chain seq x y z
N MET A 1 30.17 -10.57 -11.54
CA MET A 1 30.23 -9.10 -11.71
C MET A 1 29.30 -8.68 -12.84
N PHE A 2 27.99 -8.69 -12.59
CA PHE A 2 26.99 -8.09 -13.49
C PHE A 2 26.47 -6.84 -12.79
N CYS A 3 27.25 -5.77 -12.84
CA CYS A 3 26.76 -4.41 -12.57
C CYS A 3 25.92 -3.99 -13.78
N LEU A 4 24.67 -4.44 -13.83
CA LEU A 4 23.68 -3.82 -14.68
C LEU A 4 23.33 -2.47 -14.04
N PHE A 5 23.58 -1.40 -14.79
CA PHE A 5 23.07 -0.05 -14.52
C PHE A 5 21.55 -0.12 -14.28
N LEU A 6 21.14 -0.08 -13.01
CA LEU A 6 19.74 -0.20 -12.58
C LEU A 6 19.15 1.16 -12.21
N ALA A 7 18.90 1.97 -13.24
CA ALA A 7 17.70 2.80 -13.35
C ALA A 7 17.38 2.89 -14.85
N PRO A 8 16.19 2.45 -15.36
CA PRO A 8 14.91 2.30 -14.68
C PRO A 8 14.33 0.87 -14.79
N ALA A 9 15.08 -0.20 -14.49
CA ALA A 9 14.52 -1.56 -14.58
C ALA A 9 13.43 -1.83 -13.54
N ASN A 10 13.48 -1.19 -12.37
CA ASN A 10 12.44 -1.37 -11.34
C ASN A 10 11.10 -0.73 -11.76
N SER A 11 11.13 0.29 -12.63
CA SER A 11 9.91 0.84 -13.25
C SER A 11 9.28 -0.15 -14.24
N ARG A 12 10.07 -1.05 -14.81
CA ARG A 12 9.58 -2.03 -15.80
C ARG A 12 8.91 -3.22 -15.12
N LEU A 13 9.38 -3.63 -13.93
CA LEU A 13 8.83 -4.81 -13.24
C LEU A 13 7.37 -4.60 -12.81
N HIS A 14 7.04 -3.50 -12.13
CA HIS A 14 5.65 -3.26 -11.68
C HIS A 14 4.69 -3.03 -12.86
N ARG A 15 5.15 -2.36 -13.93
CA ARG A 15 4.38 -2.19 -15.17
C ARG A 15 4.14 -3.51 -15.88
N TRP A 16 5.18 -4.33 -16.08
CA TRP A 16 5.03 -5.67 -16.64
C TRP A 16 4.09 -6.53 -15.79
N PHE A 17 4.22 -6.45 -14.47
CA PHE A 17 3.38 -7.18 -13.55
C PHE A 17 1.90 -6.82 -13.73
N ARG A 18 1.58 -5.53 -13.72
CA ARG A 18 0.21 -5.01 -13.81
C ARG A 18 -0.42 -5.17 -15.20
N ARG A 19 0.37 -4.96 -16.26
CA ARG A 19 -0.11 -4.89 -17.64
C ARG A 19 -0.05 -6.22 -18.39
N SER A 20 0.81 -7.16 -17.96
CA SER A 20 1.07 -8.39 -18.72
C SER A 20 1.01 -9.66 -17.90
N PHE A 21 1.43 -9.64 -16.64
CA PHE A 21 1.55 -10.87 -15.85
C PHE A 21 0.31 -11.20 -15.03
N PHE A 22 -0.25 -10.23 -14.30
CA PHE A 22 -1.28 -10.45 -13.30
C PHE A 22 -2.55 -9.65 -13.58
N THR A 23 -3.70 -10.32 -13.54
CA THR A 23 -4.98 -9.75 -13.95
C THR A 23 -5.82 -9.34 -12.74
N PHE A 24 -6.31 -8.11 -12.73
CA PHE A 24 -7.25 -7.65 -11.72
C PHE A 24 -8.65 -8.24 -11.97
N VAL A 25 -9.24 -8.83 -10.94
CA VAL A 25 -10.58 -9.42 -11.00
C VAL A 25 -11.43 -8.85 -9.87
N ASN A 26 -12.42 -8.03 -10.23
CA ASN A 26 -13.46 -7.60 -9.28
C ASN A 26 -14.48 -8.73 -9.09
N ASN A 27 -15.19 -9.05 -10.18
CA ASN A 27 -16.05 -10.21 -10.34
C ASN A 27 -15.49 -11.07 -11.48
N PRO A 28 -15.37 -12.39 -11.32
CA PRO A 28 -14.90 -13.25 -12.39
C PRO A 28 -15.94 -13.30 -13.53
N PRO A 29 -15.54 -13.21 -14.81
CA PRO A 29 -16.45 -13.46 -15.91
C PRO A 29 -16.89 -14.93 -15.92
N CYS A 30 -18.07 -15.21 -16.49
CA CYS A 30 -18.54 -16.58 -16.63
C CYS A 30 -17.62 -17.40 -17.55
N SER A 31 -17.18 -18.57 -17.11
CA SER A 31 -16.36 -19.49 -17.91
C SER A 31 -17.05 -20.00 -19.19
N GLU A 32 -18.38 -20.14 -19.19
CA GLU A 32 -19.14 -20.68 -20.33
C GLU A 32 -19.44 -19.65 -21.42
N CYS A 33 -19.76 -18.41 -21.04
CA CYS A 33 -20.26 -17.40 -21.99
C CYS A 33 -19.61 -16.02 -21.86
N LEU A 34 -18.61 -15.87 -20.99
CA LEU A 34 -17.86 -14.63 -20.71
C LEU A 34 -18.71 -13.45 -20.23
N SER A 35 -20.01 -13.65 -20.01
CA SER A 35 -20.92 -12.62 -19.52
C SER A 35 -20.58 -12.25 -18.06
N PRO A 36 -20.94 -11.03 -17.62
CA PRO A 36 -20.78 -10.60 -16.24
C PRO A 36 -21.45 -11.54 -15.24
N THR A 37 -20.88 -11.60 -14.04
CA THR A 37 -21.42 -12.40 -12.94
C THR A 37 -21.69 -11.53 -11.71
N ASN A 38 -22.67 -11.95 -10.92
CA ASN A 38 -23.02 -11.32 -9.65
C ASN A 38 -22.67 -12.23 -8.49
N LYS A 39 -22.06 -11.65 -7.45
CA LYS A 39 -21.73 -12.40 -6.23
C LYS A 39 -23.00 -12.83 -5.53
N ILE A 40 -23.08 -14.11 -5.17
CA ILE A 40 -24.21 -14.69 -4.44
C ILE A 40 -23.87 -14.76 -2.96
N ARG A 41 -22.81 -15.51 -2.63
CA ARG A 41 -22.42 -15.81 -1.24
C ARG A 41 -20.98 -16.32 -1.19
N ASN A 42 -20.45 -16.42 0.02
CA ASN A 42 -19.23 -17.19 0.25
C ASN A 42 -19.60 -18.67 0.48
N VAL A 43 -18.78 -19.59 -0.02
CA VAL A 43 -18.93 -21.04 0.19
C VAL A 43 -17.61 -21.63 0.68
N ALA A 44 -17.70 -22.84 1.26
CA ALA A 44 -16.52 -23.57 1.67
C ALA A 44 -15.65 -23.93 0.45
N PRO A 45 -14.31 -23.90 0.59
CA PRO A 45 -13.40 -24.44 -0.41
C PRO A 45 -13.62 -25.95 -0.60
N THR A 46 -13.51 -26.40 -1.85
CA THR A 46 -13.39 -27.83 -2.18
C THR A 46 -12.10 -28.42 -1.60
N PRO A 47 -11.97 -29.75 -1.52
CA PRO A 47 -10.73 -30.38 -1.06
C PRO A 47 -9.49 -29.92 -1.84
N GLU A 48 -9.60 -29.77 -3.17
CA GLU A 48 -8.53 -29.29 -4.03
C GLU A 48 -8.19 -27.82 -3.78
N GLU A 49 -9.20 -26.94 -3.69
CA GLU A 49 -8.98 -25.52 -3.40
C GLU A 49 -8.33 -25.32 -2.02
N ARG A 50 -8.77 -26.12 -1.03
CA ARG A 50 -8.21 -26.11 0.32
C ARG A 50 -6.76 -26.61 0.34
N ALA A 51 -6.43 -27.62 -0.47
CA ALA A 51 -5.05 -28.10 -0.63
C ALA A 51 -4.11 -27.01 -1.20
N HIS A 52 -4.67 -26.02 -1.88
CA HIS A 52 -3.96 -24.84 -2.37
C HIS A 52 -4.14 -23.60 -1.47
N SER A 53 -4.51 -23.79 -0.20
CA SER A 53 -4.67 -22.73 0.80
C SER A 53 -5.74 -21.69 0.45
N ALA A 54 -6.83 -22.11 -0.20
CA ALA A 54 -8.02 -21.28 -0.24
C ALA A 54 -8.68 -21.26 1.14
N THR A 55 -8.90 -20.06 1.68
CA THR A 55 -9.56 -19.86 2.98
C THR A 55 -11.09 -19.89 2.84
N TRP A 56 -11.60 -19.24 1.80
CA TRP A 56 -13.01 -19.29 1.38
C TRP A 56 -13.12 -19.07 -0.12
N VAL A 57 -14.32 -19.30 -0.66
CA VAL A 57 -14.61 -19.10 -2.09
C VAL A 57 -15.78 -18.15 -2.24
N GLU A 58 -15.60 -17.13 -3.06
CA GLU A 58 -16.69 -16.26 -3.48
C GLU A 58 -17.43 -16.95 -4.64
N LEU A 59 -18.72 -17.26 -4.46
CA LEU A 59 -19.55 -17.90 -5.48
C LEU A 59 -20.35 -16.84 -6.25
N TYR A 60 -20.28 -16.90 -7.56
CA TYR A 60 -20.93 -15.98 -8.49
C TYR A 60 -21.92 -16.72 -9.39
N SER A 61 -22.97 -16.04 -9.84
CA SER A 61 -23.89 -16.55 -10.88
C SER A 61 -23.87 -15.63 -12.09
N CYS A 62 -23.83 -16.25 -13.27
CA CYS A 62 -23.89 -15.56 -14.55
C CYS A 62 -25.28 -14.98 -14.80
N VAL A 63 -25.34 -13.72 -15.22
CA VAL A 63 -26.60 -13.03 -15.54
C VAL A 63 -27.29 -13.56 -16.80
N THR A 64 -26.55 -14.22 -17.69
CA THR A 64 -27.04 -14.68 -19.00
C THR A 64 -27.42 -16.16 -18.98
N CYS A 65 -26.51 -17.05 -18.59
CA CYS A 65 -26.73 -18.51 -18.66
C CYS A 65 -27.02 -19.16 -17.30
N GLY A 66 -26.98 -18.41 -16.19
CA GLY A 66 -27.22 -18.94 -14.85
C GLY A 66 -26.09 -19.82 -14.28
N ALA A 67 -25.05 -20.13 -15.06
CA ALA A 67 -23.90 -20.91 -14.60
C ALA A 67 -23.19 -20.26 -13.40
N PHE A 68 -22.57 -21.10 -12.56
CA PHE A 68 -21.86 -20.64 -11.38
C PHE A 68 -20.36 -20.53 -11.63
N GLU A 69 -19.76 -19.45 -11.16
CA GLU A 69 -18.31 -19.24 -11.21
C GLU A 69 -17.74 -19.17 -9.80
N ARG A 70 -16.63 -19.86 -9.56
CA ARG A 70 -15.96 -19.92 -8.27
C ARG A 70 -14.73 -19.02 -8.29
N PHE A 71 -14.60 -18.18 -7.26
CA PHE A 71 -13.41 -17.36 -7.07
C PHE A 71 -12.78 -17.66 -5.71
N PRO A 72 -11.90 -18.68 -5.64
CA PRO A 72 -11.20 -19.03 -4.41
C PRO A 72 -10.24 -17.94 -3.98
N ARG A 73 -10.22 -17.62 -2.68
CA ARG A 73 -9.29 -16.66 -2.09
C ARG A 73 -8.08 -17.41 -1.53
N TYR A 74 -7.05 -17.53 -2.36
CA TYR A 74 -5.80 -18.18 -2.00
C TYR A 74 -4.91 -17.25 -1.17
N THR A 75 -4.30 -17.80 -0.12
CA THR A 75 -3.29 -17.06 0.67
C THR A 75 -1.87 -17.32 0.18
N GLU A 76 -1.63 -18.46 -0.48
CA GLU A 76 -0.29 -18.87 -0.93
C GLU A 76 0.10 -18.20 -2.26
N ALA A 77 1.25 -17.53 -2.26
CA ALA A 77 1.77 -16.83 -3.44
C ALA A 77 2.05 -17.78 -4.61
N TRP A 78 2.44 -19.03 -4.35
CA TRP A 78 2.66 -20.05 -5.37
C TRP A 78 1.41 -20.40 -6.16
N GLN A 79 0.25 -20.49 -5.50
CA GLN A 79 -1.00 -20.73 -6.22
C GLN A 79 -1.42 -19.49 -7.01
N LEU A 80 -1.24 -18.30 -6.44
CA LEU A 80 -1.49 -17.03 -7.13
C LEU A 80 -0.63 -16.88 -8.40
N LEU A 81 0.62 -17.35 -8.39
CA LEU A 81 1.48 -17.40 -9.59
C LEU A 81 0.93 -18.30 -10.71
N ARG A 82 0.17 -19.34 -10.37
CA ARG A 82 -0.45 -20.25 -11.35
C ARG A 82 -1.71 -19.64 -11.94
N VAL A 83 -2.59 -19.10 -11.09
CA VAL A 83 -3.87 -18.52 -11.55
C VAL A 83 -3.72 -17.13 -12.16
N LYS A 84 -2.66 -16.39 -11.81
CA LYS A 84 -2.28 -15.07 -12.35
C LYS A 84 -3.40 -14.03 -12.34
N ARG A 85 -4.32 -14.13 -11.38
CA ARG A 85 -5.46 -13.23 -11.24
C ARG A 85 -5.86 -13.06 -9.78
N GLY A 86 -6.35 -11.88 -9.42
CA GLY A 86 -6.73 -11.57 -8.04
C GLY A 86 -7.14 -10.11 -7.82
N ARG A 87 -7.24 -9.71 -6.55
CA ARG A 87 -7.48 -8.31 -6.11
C ARG A 87 -6.20 -7.70 -5.55
N ALA A 88 -6.26 -6.45 -5.08
CA ALA A 88 -5.10 -5.70 -4.61
C ALA A 88 -4.19 -6.47 -3.62
N GLY A 89 -4.77 -7.23 -2.69
CA GLY A 89 -3.99 -8.08 -1.78
C GLY A 89 -3.20 -9.19 -2.46
N ASP A 90 -3.79 -9.82 -3.47
CA ASP A 90 -3.16 -10.87 -4.26
C ASP A 90 -2.03 -10.29 -5.12
N PHE A 91 -2.23 -9.09 -5.66
CA PHE A 91 -1.19 -8.31 -6.35
C PHE A 91 0.02 -8.07 -5.45
N ALA A 92 -0.20 -7.50 -4.25
CA ALA A 92 0.87 -7.22 -3.30
C ALA A 92 1.63 -8.49 -2.87
N ASN A 93 0.92 -9.60 -2.64
CA ASN A 93 1.53 -10.89 -2.26
C ASN A 93 2.48 -11.41 -3.34
N VAL A 94 1.99 -11.54 -4.57
CA VAL A 94 2.79 -12.11 -5.67
C VAL A 94 3.92 -11.16 -6.06
N PHE A 95 3.64 -9.85 -6.13
CA PHE A 95 4.66 -8.87 -6.47
C PHE A 95 5.80 -8.85 -5.45
N THR A 96 5.49 -8.85 -4.15
CA THR A 96 6.52 -8.90 -3.10
C THR A 96 7.35 -10.18 -3.18
N MET A 97 6.71 -11.32 -3.47
CA MET A 97 7.43 -12.59 -3.65
C MET A 97 8.34 -12.55 -4.89
N LEU A 98 7.89 -11.97 -6.01
CA LEU A 98 8.73 -11.79 -7.21
C LEU A 98 9.92 -10.87 -6.95
N CYS A 99 9.73 -9.76 -6.23
CA CYS A 99 10.84 -8.91 -5.80
C CYS A 99 11.87 -9.72 -5.01
N ARG A 100 11.42 -10.52 -4.04
CA ARG A 100 12.31 -11.38 -3.25
C ARG A 100 13.02 -12.44 -4.08
N ALA A 101 12.36 -13.02 -5.08
CA ALA A 101 12.96 -14.01 -5.98
C ALA A 101 14.07 -13.40 -6.87
N LEU A 102 13.98 -12.10 -7.17
CA LEU A 102 15.01 -11.32 -7.87
C LEU A 102 16.07 -10.73 -6.93
N ASP A 103 16.08 -11.17 -5.66
CA ASP A 103 16.91 -10.66 -4.57
C ASP A 103 16.78 -9.15 -4.31
N ILE A 104 15.63 -8.57 -4.68
CA ILE A 104 15.28 -7.21 -4.30
C ILE A 104 14.83 -7.22 -2.84
N ARG A 105 15.43 -6.35 -2.03
CA ARG A 105 14.99 -6.10 -0.65
C ARG A 105 13.58 -5.52 -0.68
N ALA A 106 12.61 -6.31 -0.22
CA ALA A 106 11.20 -5.97 -0.27
C ALA A 106 10.51 -6.21 1.07
N ARG A 107 9.60 -5.31 1.40
CA ARG A 107 8.66 -5.40 2.51
C ARG A 107 7.25 -5.60 2.00
N TRP A 108 6.55 -6.52 2.63
CA TRP A 108 5.10 -6.64 2.52
C TRP A 108 4.46 -5.66 3.51
N VAL A 109 3.70 -4.70 3.01
CA VAL A 109 3.13 -3.62 3.82
C VAL A 109 1.64 -3.87 4.03
N TRP A 110 1.26 -3.97 5.30
CA TRP A 110 -0.10 -4.21 5.73
C TRP A 110 -0.73 -2.95 6.30
N CYS A 111 -1.88 -2.58 5.76
CA CYS A 111 -2.76 -1.55 6.32
C CYS A 111 -3.98 -2.20 6.96
N GLN A 112 -4.28 -1.78 8.19
CA GLN A 112 -5.43 -2.25 8.96
C GLN A 112 -6.77 -2.04 8.24
N GLU A 113 -6.90 -0.96 7.47
CA GLU A 113 -8.10 -0.61 6.70
C GLU A 113 -8.15 -1.34 5.34
N ASP A 114 -7.90 -2.65 5.35
CA ASP A 114 -8.06 -3.61 4.25
C ASP A 114 -7.33 -3.21 2.95
N TYR A 115 -6.02 -2.97 3.04
CA TYR A 115 -5.19 -2.76 1.86
C TYR A 115 -3.75 -3.23 2.08
N LEU A 116 -3.11 -3.66 1.00
CA LEU A 116 -1.78 -4.27 1.01
C LEU A 116 -0.97 -3.71 -0.14
N TRP A 117 0.32 -3.48 0.05
CA TRP A 117 1.25 -3.08 -1.00
C TRP A 117 2.67 -3.50 -0.66
N THR A 118 3.65 -3.04 -1.45
CA THR A 118 5.05 -3.40 -1.31
C THR A 118 5.89 -2.16 -1.05
N GLU A 119 6.91 -2.26 -0.22
CA GLU A 119 8.03 -1.32 -0.21
C GLU A 119 9.27 -2.03 -0.70
N ILE A 120 10.12 -1.36 -1.48
CA ILE A 120 11.40 -1.89 -1.93
C ILE A 120 12.52 -0.95 -1.49
N TYR A 121 13.65 -1.50 -1.09
CA TYR A 121 14.80 -0.68 -0.73
C TYR A 121 15.53 -0.23 -2.01
N SER A 122 15.75 1.07 -2.14
CA SER A 122 16.52 1.65 -3.23
C SER A 122 17.93 1.95 -2.75
N GLU A 123 18.90 1.15 -3.19
CA GLU A 123 20.32 1.36 -2.88
C GLU A 123 20.82 2.72 -3.40
N HIS A 124 20.30 3.20 -4.54
CA HIS A 124 20.68 4.51 -5.05
C HIS A 124 20.16 5.66 -4.16
N GLN A 125 18.92 5.54 -3.65
CA GLN A 125 18.31 6.59 -2.84
C GLN A 125 18.53 6.40 -1.34
N GLN A 126 19.13 5.28 -0.93
CA GLN A 126 19.37 4.90 0.47
C GLN A 126 18.09 4.98 1.33
N ARG A 127 16.95 4.53 0.77
CA ARG A 127 15.65 4.53 1.46
C ARG A 127 14.68 3.50 0.88
N TRP A 128 13.64 3.21 1.66
CA TRP A 128 12.47 2.49 1.21
C TRP A 128 11.60 3.33 0.27
N VAL A 129 11.18 2.71 -0.82
CA VAL A 129 10.35 3.27 -1.89
C VAL A 129 9.02 2.51 -1.89
N HIS A 130 7.92 3.25 -1.84
CA HIS A 130 6.57 2.72 -1.96
C HIS A 130 6.35 2.16 -3.38
N VAL A 131 5.72 0.99 -3.48
CA VAL A 131 5.28 0.40 -4.75
C VAL A 131 3.91 -0.24 -4.55
N ASP A 132 2.92 0.27 -5.29
CA ASP A 132 1.61 -0.34 -5.39
C ASP A 132 1.47 -0.97 -6.79
N SER A 133 1.68 -2.28 -6.84
CA SER A 133 1.59 -3.05 -8.08
C SER A 133 0.16 -3.16 -8.65
N CYS A 134 -0.88 -2.95 -7.84
CA CYS A 134 -2.27 -2.99 -8.30
C CYS A 134 -2.64 -1.70 -9.03
N GLU A 135 -2.16 -0.58 -8.52
CA GLU A 135 -2.45 0.77 -9.03
C GLU A 135 -1.35 1.30 -9.98
N GLU A 136 -0.33 0.48 -10.26
CA GLU A 136 0.86 0.86 -11.05
C GLU A 136 1.58 2.11 -10.49
N ALA A 137 1.57 2.27 -9.17
CA ALA A 137 2.14 3.44 -8.52
C ALA A 137 3.56 3.16 -8.01
N TRP A 138 4.45 4.11 -8.27
CA TRP A 138 5.85 4.07 -7.87
C TRP A 138 6.21 5.33 -7.08
N ASP A 139 6.68 5.15 -5.85
CA ASP A 139 7.10 6.23 -4.96
C ASP A 139 6.02 7.29 -4.71
N MET A 140 4.76 6.85 -4.63
CA MET A 140 3.60 7.71 -4.41
C MET A 140 2.87 7.34 -3.12
N PRO A 141 3.53 7.35 -1.94
CA PRO A 141 2.87 7.01 -0.68
C PRO A 141 1.70 7.95 -0.33
N HIS A 142 1.69 9.14 -0.95
CA HIS A 142 0.65 10.14 -0.75
C HIS A 142 -0.67 9.86 -1.47
N MET A 143 -0.69 8.93 -2.43
CA MET A 143 -1.89 8.64 -3.21
C MET A 143 -3.06 8.20 -2.32
N TYR A 144 -2.78 7.44 -1.26
CA TYR A 144 -3.82 6.91 -0.39
C TYR A 144 -4.57 8.02 0.36
N TYR A 145 -3.87 9.04 0.85
CA TYR A 145 -4.53 10.10 1.61
C TYR A 145 -4.91 11.33 0.75
N LYS A 146 -4.16 11.67 -0.29
CA LYS A 146 -4.50 12.80 -1.17
C LYS A 146 -5.58 12.43 -2.18
N ASN A 147 -5.44 11.28 -2.84
CA ASN A 147 -6.29 10.94 -3.97
C ASN A 147 -7.52 10.15 -3.51
N TRP A 148 -7.34 9.23 -2.55
CA TRP A 148 -8.45 8.40 -2.05
C TRP A 148 -9.10 8.96 -0.79
N GLY A 149 -8.48 9.95 -0.13
CA GLY A 149 -8.96 10.46 1.16
C GLY A 149 -8.94 9.40 2.27
N LYS A 150 -8.11 8.36 2.13
CA LYS A 150 -8.09 7.23 3.05
C LYS A 150 -7.55 7.65 4.40
N LYS A 151 -8.31 7.35 5.45
CA LYS A 151 -7.88 7.44 6.84
C LYS A 151 -7.34 6.09 7.29
N MET A 152 -6.24 6.07 8.04
CA MET A 152 -5.54 4.83 8.39
C MET A 152 -5.11 4.84 9.85
N SER A 153 -5.11 3.67 10.51
CA SER A 153 -4.67 3.52 11.90
C SER A 153 -3.26 2.91 12.01
N TYR A 154 -3.08 1.72 11.43
CA TYR A 154 -1.82 0.99 11.43
C TYR A 154 -1.40 0.67 10.01
N VAL A 155 -0.15 1.02 9.68
CA VAL A 155 0.53 0.57 8.47
C VAL A 155 1.87 -0.03 8.88
N ILE A 156 1.96 -1.35 8.83
CA ILE A 156 3.12 -2.10 9.32
C ILE A 156 3.79 -2.80 8.15
N ALA A 157 5.10 -2.63 8.02
CA ALA A 157 5.89 -3.24 6.97
C ALA A 157 6.68 -4.44 7.52
N PHE A 158 6.65 -5.57 6.81
CA PHE A 158 7.31 -6.81 7.19
C PHE A 158 8.28 -7.26 6.11
N SER A 159 9.48 -7.69 6.49
CA SER A 159 10.47 -8.26 5.58
C SER A 159 11.26 -9.38 6.26
N ARG A 160 12.21 -9.96 5.52
CA ARG A 160 13.22 -10.89 6.08
C ARG A 160 14.17 -10.21 7.08
N GLU A 161 14.22 -8.88 7.11
CA GLU A 161 15.10 -8.08 7.98
C GLU A 161 14.44 -7.66 9.29
N GLY A 162 13.11 -7.83 9.40
CA GLY A 162 12.33 -7.42 10.57
C GLY A 162 11.00 -6.78 10.21
N ALA A 163 10.44 -6.05 11.18
CA ALA A 163 9.17 -5.34 11.04
C ALA A 163 9.30 -3.89 11.54
N VAL A 164 8.55 -2.97 10.92
CA VAL A 164 8.57 -1.55 11.27
C VAL A 164 7.19 -0.91 11.07
N ASP A 165 6.83 0.00 11.96
CA ASP A 165 5.65 0.85 11.79
C ASP A 165 5.96 2.01 10.84
N VAL A 166 5.42 1.93 9.63
CA VAL A 166 5.58 2.94 8.57
C VAL A 166 4.37 3.86 8.45
N THR A 167 3.44 3.86 9.42
CA THR A 167 2.20 4.67 9.40
C THR A 167 2.46 6.13 9.05
N ARG A 168 3.54 6.73 9.60
CA ARG A 168 3.91 8.13 9.36
C ARG A 168 4.23 8.46 7.89
N ARG A 169 4.61 7.46 7.09
CA ARG A 169 4.85 7.61 5.64
C ARG A 169 3.55 7.77 4.85
N TYR A 170 2.46 7.16 5.33
CA TYR A 170 1.20 6.99 4.60
C TYR A 170 0.02 7.78 5.18
N VAL A 171 0.17 8.45 6.32
CA VAL A 171 -0.87 9.30 6.88
C VAL A 171 -0.52 10.76 6.66
N GLY A 172 -1.32 11.44 5.83
CA GLY A 172 -1.06 12.82 5.38
C GLY A 172 -1.61 13.93 6.26
N SER A 173 -2.32 13.62 7.34
CA SER A 173 -2.72 14.60 8.34
C SER A 173 -3.06 13.91 9.68
N PRO A 174 -2.96 14.62 10.81
CA PRO A 174 -3.43 14.11 12.10
C PRO A 174 -4.91 13.73 12.09
N ASP A 175 -5.74 14.44 11.33
CA ASP A 175 -7.17 14.18 11.23
C ASP A 175 -7.50 12.92 10.39
N ALA A 176 -6.52 12.44 9.61
CA ALA A 176 -6.57 11.19 8.87
C ALA A 176 -5.95 10.00 9.63
N LEU A 177 -5.30 10.24 10.77
CA LEU A 177 -4.83 9.18 11.66
C LEU A 177 -6.01 8.65 12.48
N LEU A 178 -6.42 7.41 12.21
CA LEU A 178 -7.48 6.75 12.96
C LEU A 178 -6.98 6.31 14.35
N PRO A 179 -7.89 6.18 15.35
CA PRO A 179 -7.50 5.76 16.69
C PRO A 179 -6.77 4.41 16.72
N ARG A 180 -5.58 4.41 17.32
CA ARG A 180 -4.73 3.22 17.46
C ARG A 180 -5.02 2.55 18.81
N LYS A 181 -5.95 1.57 18.80
CA LYS A 181 -6.48 0.92 20.02
C LYS A 181 -6.12 -0.57 20.22
N ARG A 182 -5.28 -1.17 19.36
CA ARG A 182 -4.92 -2.60 19.44
C ARG A 182 -3.91 -2.87 20.55
N CYS A 183 -2.99 -1.94 20.80
CA CYS A 183 -2.04 -1.97 21.90
C CYS A 183 -1.50 -0.54 22.15
N SER A 184 -0.72 -0.34 23.21
CA SER A 184 -0.01 0.92 23.42
C SER A 184 1.16 1.07 22.44
N GLU A 185 1.56 2.31 22.16
CA GLU A 185 2.68 2.58 21.23
C GLU A 185 4.00 1.95 21.70
N GLY A 186 4.23 1.89 23.02
CA GLY A 186 5.39 1.20 23.59
C GLY A 186 5.37 -0.31 23.36
N VAL A 187 4.20 -0.94 23.51
CA VAL A 187 4.02 -2.38 23.24
C VAL A 187 4.18 -2.68 21.76
N LEU A 188 3.61 -1.85 20.87
CA LEU A 188 3.78 -2.01 19.43
C LEU A 188 5.26 -1.95 19.05
N LYS A 189 5.99 -0.94 19.54
CA LYS A 189 7.43 -0.78 19.30
C LYS A 189 8.20 -2.02 19.75
N PHE A 190 7.94 -2.50 20.96
CA PHE A 190 8.56 -3.70 21.51
C PHE A 190 8.31 -4.94 20.62
N ILE A 191 7.06 -5.16 20.17
CA ILE A 191 6.74 -6.29 19.28
C ILE A 191 7.51 -6.21 17.96
N MET A 192 7.65 -5.01 17.38
CA MET A 192 8.42 -4.82 16.13
C MET A 192 9.91 -5.12 16.35
N GLU A 193 10.47 -4.67 17.47
CA GLU A 193 11.85 -4.96 17.88
C GLU A 193 12.08 -6.46 18.08
N GLU A 194 11.15 -7.15 18.74
CA GLU A 194 11.23 -8.61 18.94
C GLU A 194 11.20 -9.38 17.62
N ILE A 195 10.27 -9.06 16.71
CA ILE A 195 10.23 -9.68 15.37
C ILE A 195 11.57 -9.45 14.65
N THR A 196 12.10 -8.22 14.75
CA THR A 196 13.37 -7.86 14.13
C THR A 196 14.54 -8.65 14.72
N ASN A 197 14.60 -8.80 16.04
CA ASN A 197 15.63 -9.56 16.75
C ASN A 197 15.55 -11.07 16.47
N LEU A 198 14.36 -11.61 16.23
CA LEU A 198 14.17 -13.02 15.86
C LEU A 198 14.72 -13.32 14.46
N HIS A 199 14.57 -12.38 13.51
CA HIS A 199 14.95 -12.61 12.11
C HIS A 199 16.40 -12.24 11.78
N ARG A 200 16.94 -11.19 12.40
CA ARG A 200 18.27 -10.64 12.05
C ARG A 200 19.43 -11.62 12.20
N PRO A 201 19.55 -12.44 13.26
CA PRO A 201 20.66 -13.38 13.38
C PRO A 201 20.72 -14.39 12.22
N LYS A 202 19.57 -14.76 11.66
CA LYS A 202 19.49 -15.71 10.54
C LYS A 202 19.79 -15.06 9.20
N TYR A 203 19.36 -13.81 8.97
CA TYR A 203 19.50 -13.13 7.68
C TYR A 203 20.79 -12.31 7.56
N ALA A 204 21.26 -11.75 8.67
CA ALA A 204 22.46 -10.93 8.78
C ALA A 204 23.41 -11.55 9.82
N PRO A 205 24.06 -12.69 9.50
CA PRO A 205 24.88 -13.41 10.46
C PRO A 205 26.16 -12.63 10.83
N ASP A 206 26.70 -11.84 9.91
CA ASP A 206 27.92 -11.06 10.11
C ASP A 206 27.65 -9.70 10.78
N GLY A 207 28.66 -9.15 11.45
CA GLY A 207 28.55 -7.87 12.17
C GLY A 207 28.41 -6.66 11.26
N GLU A 208 28.95 -6.72 10.04
CA GLU A 208 28.94 -5.61 9.09
C GLU A 208 27.53 -5.39 8.51
N THR A 209 26.88 -6.47 8.06
CA THR A 209 25.49 -6.45 7.60
C THR A 209 24.56 -5.98 8.71
N ARG A 210 24.74 -6.44 9.95
CA ARG A 210 23.92 -5.97 11.09
C ARG A 210 24.13 -4.48 11.35
N LEU A 211 25.36 -4.00 11.29
CA LEU A 211 25.65 -2.57 11.46
C LEU A 211 25.06 -1.73 10.32
N ARG A 212 25.11 -2.21 9.09
CA ARG A 212 24.46 -1.57 7.93
C ARG A 212 22.96 -1.46 8.14
N LEU A 213 22.27 -2.56 8.45
CA LEU A 213 20.82 -2.58 8.71
C LEU A 213 20.44 -1.65 9.86
N TYR A 214 21.23 -1.61 10.93
CA TYR A 214 21.01 -0.67 12.04
C TYR A 214 21.09 0.80 11.59
N ARG A 215 22.08 1.16 10.76
CA ARG A 215 22.19 2.52 10.21
C ARG A 215 20.98 2.88 9.34
N GLU A 216 20.51 1.94 8.54
CA GLU A 216 19.32 2.12 7.70
C GLU A 216 18.04 2.27 8.53
N ASP A 217 17.87 1.53 9.62
CA ASP A 217 16.74 1.70 10.54
C ASP A 217 16.73 3.10 11.17
N VAL A 218 17.90 3.55 11.62
CA VAL A 218 18.05 4.89 12.22
C VAL A 218 17.73 5.97 11.19
N ALA A 219 18.22 5.82 9.95
CA ALA A 219 17.92 6.73 8.86
C ALA A 219 16.41 6.75 8.54
N GLU A 220 15.75 5.59 8.54
CA GLU A 220 14.30 5.50 8.33
C GLU A 220 13.52 6.13 9.49
N ASP A 221 13.88 5.90 10.75
CA ASP A 221 13.19 6.52 11.89
C ASP A 221 13.32 8.04 11.86
N VAL A 222 14.51 8.57 11.53
CA VAL A 222 14.70 10.01 11.30
C VAL A 222 13.81 10.50 10.16
N GLN A 223 13.79 9.80 9.03
CA GLN A 223 12.92 10.14 7.89
C GLN A 223 11.44 10.17 8.29
N LEU A 224 10.94 9.14 8.98
CA LEU A 224 9.54 9.02 9.38
C LEU A 224 9.13 10.12 10.38
N ARG A 225 10.02 10.48 11.31
CA ARG A 225 9.80 11.60 12.24
C ARG A 225 9.75 12.93 11.50
N SER A 226 10.67 13.16 10.57
CA SER A 226 10.71 14.37 9.75
C SER A 226 9.46 14.51 8.87
N LEU A 227 9.02 13.42 8.24
CA LEU A 227 7.76 13.38 7.48
C LEU A 227 6.57 13.73 8.37
N TRP A 228 6.49 13.14 9.56
CA TRP A 228 5.39 13.42 10.48
C TRP A 228 5.38 14.86 11.00
N ALA A 229 6.56 15.42 11.30
CA ALA A 229 6.70 16.83 11.69
C ALA A 229 6.22 17.77 10.56
N ALA A 230 6.59 17.47 9.31
CA ALA A 230 6.11 18.23 8.15
C ALA A 230 4.58 18.12 7.98
N THR A 231 4.02 16.92 8.15
CA THR A 231 2.57 16.67 8.12
C THR A 231 1.82 17.48 9.19
N LEU A 232 2.35 17.54 10.42
CA LEU A 232 1.78 18.33 11.51
C LEU A 232 1.80 19.83 11.18
N GLU A 233 2.92 20.34 10.70
CA GLU A 233 3.07 21.75 10.35
C GLU A 233 2.16 22.15 9.18
N GLN A 234 2.07 21.31 8.14
CA GLN A 234 1.15 21.54 7.03
C GLN A 234 -0.30 21.59 7.51
N SER A 235 -0.70 20.64 8.37
CA SER A 235 -2.05 20.60 8.93
C SER A 235 -2.37 21.83 9.78
N ARG A 236 -1.40 22.33 10.54
CA ARG A 236 -1.52 23.57 11.32
C ARG A 236 -1.71 24.79 10.41
N ARG A 237 -0.91 24.91 9.34
CA ARG A 237 -1.03 25.99 8.35
C ARG A 237 -2.39 26.01 7.68
N LEU A 238 -2.88 24.85 7.24
CA LEU A 238 -4.20 24.73 6.59
C LEU A 238 -5.33 25.12 7.55
N LYS A 239 -5.28 24.69 8.82
CA LYS A 239 -6.27 25.07 9.84
C LYS A 239 -6.24 26.58 10.12
N ALA A 240 -5.05 27.19 10.21
CA ALA A 240 -4.91 28.64 10.40
C ALA A 240 -5.46 29.45 9.21
N ALA A 241 -5.18 29.02 7.98
CA ALA A 241 -5.70 29.65 6.77
C ALA A 241 -7.23 29.57 6.69
N ALA A 242 -7.81 28.40 7.01
CA ALA A 242 -9.26 28.22 7.05
C ALA A 242 -9.92 29.12 8.11
N ALA A 243 -9.32 29.24 9.30
CA ALA A 243 -9.80 30.13 10.36
C ALA A 243 -9.74 31.61 9.95
N ALA A 244 -8.68 32.04 9.26
CA ALA A 244 -8.54 33.39 8.75
C ALA A 244 -9.59 33.72 7.67
N ALA A 245 -9.83 32.80 6.73
CA ALA A 245 -10.87 32.94 5.71
C ALA A 245 -12.28 33.06 6.32
N THR A 246 -12.55 32.31 7.40
CA THR A 246 -13.84 32.35 8.12
C THR A 246 -14.04 33.70 8.83
N ARG A 247 -12.96 34.35 9.30
CA ARG A 247 -13.01 35.68 9.94
C ARG A 247 -13.17 36.82 8.92
N GLY A 248 -12.61 36.67 7.72
CA GLY A 248 -12.72 37.66 6.63
C GLY A 248 -14.05 37.63 5.87
N GLY A 249 -14.83 36.55 5.99
CA GLY A 249 -16.10 36.35 5.25
C GLY A 249 -17.37 36.92 5.89
N ARG A 250 -17.28 37.66 7.01
CA ARG A 250 -18.46 38.32 7.61
C ARG A 250 -18.60 39.76 7.10
N SER A 251 -19.11 39.91 5.87
CA SER A 251 -19.83 41.12 5.44
C SER A 251 -21.03 40.77 4.54
N SER A 252 -22.21 40.99 5.13
CA SER A 252 -23.60 40.97 4.67
C SER A 252 -24.26 39.78 3.93
N PRO A 253 -25.52 39.44 4.30
CA PRO A 253 -26.34 38.45 3.60
C PRO A 253 -27.16 39.12 2.49
N ASP A 254 -27.28 38.45 1.34
CA ASP A 254 -28.46 38.63 0.50
C ASP A 254 -29.10 37.28 0.22
N LYS A 255 -30.40 37.23 0.54
CA LYS A 255 -31.29 36.09 0.35
C LYS A 255 -31.73 36.07 -1.11
N ASN A 256 -31.66 34.91 -1.77
CA ASN A 256 -32.82 34.28 -2.43
C ASN A 256 -32.40 33.04 -3.23
N GLY A 257 -33.30 32.04 -3.26
CA GLY A 257 -33.42 31.11 -4.39
C GLY A 257 -33.13 29.65 -4.06
N ALA A 258 -34.21 28.88 -3.89
CA ALA A 258 -34.24 27.43 -3.72
C ALA A 258 -33.58 26.65 -4.87
N ASN A 259 -33.03 25.45 -4.58
CA ASN A 259 -33.74 24.20 -4.89
C ASN A 259 -33.11 22.97 -4.22
N ARG A 260 -33.98 22.08 -3.72
CA ARG A 260 -33.67 20.73 -3.23
C ARG A 260 -33.55 19.79 -4.44
N MET A 261 -32.45 19.04 -4.54
CA MET A 261 -32.46 17.73 -5.21
C MET A 261 -31.56 16.76 -4.45
N GLY A 262 -32.07 15.54 -4.27
CA GLY A 262 -31.61 14.53 -3.32
C GLY A 262 -30.29 13.86 -3.68
N SER A 263 -29.66 13.34 -2.63
CA SER A 263 -28.49 12.46 -2.69
C SER A 263 -28.85 11.09 -3.28
N PRO A 264 -28.05 10.57 -4.23
CA PRO A 264 -27.91 9.15 -4.42
C PRO A 264 -26.70 8.60 -3.67
N ALA A 265 -26.80 7.32 -3.33
CA ALA A 265 -25.94 6.54 -2.49
C ALA A 265 -24.47 6.43 -2.94
N THR A 266 -23.64 6.11 -1.95
CA THR A 266 -22.24 5.72 -2.00
C THR A 266 -21.95 4.67 -3.08
N GLY A 267 -21.12 5.04 -4.05
CA GLY A 267 -20.32 4.15 -4.88
C GLY A 267 -18.93 4.76 -5.03
N ASP A 268 -17.89 4.02 -4.64
CA ASP A 268 -16.50 4.45 -4.73
C ASP A 268 -16.08 4.69 -6.18
N ILE A 269 -16.15 5.94 -6.64
CA ILE A 269 -15.58 6.35 -7.93
C ILE A 269 -14.12 6.73 -7.68
N LYS A 270 -13.22 5.76 -7.89
CA LYS A 270 -11.78 6.00 -8.01
C LYS A 270 -11.53 6.95 -9.19
N ARG A 271 -10.87 8.10 -8.96
CA ARG A 271 -10.39 8.97 -10.05
C ARG A 271 -9.05 8.44 -10.58
N PRO A 272 -8.81 8.46 -11.90
CA PRO A 272 -7.50 8.13 -12.48
C PRO A 272 -6.40 9.04 -11.94
N ILE A 273 -5.20 8.47 -11.76
CA ILE A 273 -3.99 9.19 -11.36
C ILE A 273 -3.46 9.96 -12.58
N PRO A 274 -3.23 11.29 -12.52
CA PRO A 274 -2.53 12.02 -13.58
C PRO A 274 -1.05 11.58 -13.64
N GLU A 275 -0.52 11.32 -14.84
CA GLU A 275 0.84 10.78 -15.05
C GLU A 275 1.99 11.74 -14.69
N ASP A 276 1.74 13.00 -14.29
CA ASP A 276 2.80 13.99 -14.06
C ASP A 276 2.62 14.82 -12.77
N ALA A 277 2.46 14.17 -11.62
CA ALA A 277 2.59 14.87 -10.34
C ALA A 277 4.09 15.03 -9.99
N PRO A 278 4.61 16.27 -9.83
CA PRO A 278 6.01 16.46 -9.45
C PRO A 278 6.27 15.81 -8.10
N VAL A 279 7.29 14.95 -8.04
CA VAL A 279 7.84 14.44 -6.79
C VAL A 279 8.33 15.65 -5.99
N PRO A 280 7.82 15.92 -4.78
CA PRO A 280 8.34 17.03 -4.00
C PRO A 280 9.81 16.75 -3.66
N ASP A 281 10.69 17.69 -4.00
CA ASP A 281 12.11 17.63 -3.64
C ASP A 281 12.23 17.47 -2.12
N VAL A 282 12.74 16.32 -1.71
CA VAL A 282 13.16 16.08 -0.34
C VAL A 282 14.60 16.59 -0.23
N PRO A 283 14.89 17.61 0.59
CA PRO A 283 16.25 18.10 0.74
C PRO A 283 17.17 16.95 1.16
N SER A 284 18.27 16.73 0.42
CA SER A 284 19.27 15.75 0.79
C SER A 284 19.91 16.17 2.12
N LEU A 285 19.63 15.43 3.19
CA LEU A 285 20.25 15.64 4.52
C LEU A 285 21.59 14.92 4.67
N TRP A 286 22.18 14.43 3.57
CA TRP A 286 23.48 13.77 3.59
C TRP A 286 24.59 14.83 3.44
N PRO A 287 25.62 14.84 4.32
CA PRO A 287 26.78 15.69 4.10
C PRO A 287 27.47 15.25 2.81
N THR A 288 27.67 16.19 1.88
CA THR A 288 28.55 16.01 0.74
C THR A 288 29.98 15.91 1.26
N TYR A 289 30.50 14.70 1.39
CA TYR A 289 31.93 14.50 1.51
C TYR A 289 32.51 14.43 0.11
N GLY A 290 33.51 15.27 -0.15
CA GLY A 290 34.41 15.13 -1.28
C GLY A 290 35.70 15.90 -1.00
N PRO A 291 36.67 15.83 -1.92
CA PRO A 291 36.98 14.68 -2.79
C PRO A 291 37.69 13.55 -2.03
#